data_AF-X1HHI5-F1
#
_entry.id   AF-X1HHI5-F1
#
_cell.length_a   1.000
_cell.length_b   1.000
_cell.length_c   1.000
_cell.angle_alpha   90.00
_cell.angle_beta   90.00
_cell.angle_gamma   90.00
#
_symmetry.space_group_name_H-M   'P 1'
#
loop_
_entity.id
_entity.type
_entity.pdbx_description
1 polymer ?
#
loop_
_entity_poly.entity_id
_entity_poly.type
_entity_poly.pdbx_seq_one_letter_code
_entity_poly.pdbx_strand_id
1 'polypeptide(L)' 'MLLITTVLSVSGTVIVERTPISTSLGDTLYVGGSGPGNYSTIQEAIDDSSDGDTVYVYDDSSPYYE' A
#
# COMPACT_ATOMS: atom_id res chain seq x y z
N MET A 1 11.59 18.20 64.94
CA MET A 1 10.88 18.71 63.75
C MET A 1 11.25 17.81 62.58
N LEU A 2 10.44 16.80 62.28
CA LEU A 2 10.71 15.84 61.22
C LEU A 2 10.10 16.39 59.92
N LEU A 3 10.93 16.73 58.92
CA LEU A 3 10.43 17.11 57.59
C LEU A 3 10.23 15.84 56.78
N ILE A 4 8.98 15.48 56.49
CA ILE A 4 8.65 14.36 55.62
C ILE A 4 8.53 14.90 54.20
N THR A 5 9.54 14.69 53.36
CA THR A 5 9.47 15.05 51.94
C THR A 5 8.86 13.87 51.18
N THR A 6 7.60 13.97 50.80
CA THR A 6 6.97 13.00 49.90
C THR A 6 7.39 13.27 48.46
N VAL A 7 7.96 12.27 47.79
CA VAL A 7 8.23 12.32 46.35
C VAL A 7 7.01 11.83 45.58
N LEU A 8 6.45 12.68 44.73
CA LEU A 8 5.40 12.31 43.77
C LEU A 8 6.07 11.73 42.53
N SER A 9 6.03 10.41 42.38
CA SER A 9 6.48 9.73 41.17
C SER A 9 5.50 10.04 40.03
N VAL A 10 5.86 10.97 39.15
CA VAL A 10 5.11 11.18 37.89
C VAL A 10 5.55 10.10 36.90
N SER A 11 4.67 9.13 36.67
CA SER A 11 4.83 8.16 35.59
C SER A 11 4.15 8.70 34.34
N GLY A 12 4.93 9.30 33.44
CA GLY A 12 4.46 9.72 32.13
C GLY A 12 4.79 8.65 31.09
N THR A 13 3.78 8.18 30.36
CA THR A 13 3.99 7.38 29.14
C THR A 13 4.05 8.31 27.94
N VAL A 14 5.16 8.33 27.22
CA VAL A 14 5.23 9.02 25.91
C VAL A 14 4.45 8.17 24.91
N ILE A 15 3.26 8.63 24.52
CA ILE A 15 2.54 8.03 23.40
C ILE A 15 3.17 8.61 22.13
N VAL A 16 4.11 7.87 21.54
CA VAL A 16 4.60 8.18 20.20
C VAL A 16 3.51 7.72 19.24
N GLU A 17 2.68 8.66 18.76
CA GLU A 17 1.81 8.40 17.62
C GLU A 17 2.70 8.16 16.39
N ARG A 18 3.00 6.89 16.12
CA ARG A 18 3.58 6.50 14.83
C ARG A 18 2.43 6.50 13.85
N THR A 19 2.30 7.55 13.05
CA THR A 19 1.52 7.47 11.82
C THR A 19 2.05 6.26 11.05
N PRO A 20 1.25 5.23 10.78
CA PRO A 20 1.67 4.18 9.88
C PRO A 20 1.89 4.88 8.55
N ILE A 21 3.15 4.92 8.10
CA ILE A 21 3.44 5.22 6.70
C ILE A 21 2.86 4.02 5.97
N SER A 22 1.61 4.14 5.52
CA SER A 22 0.99 3.18 4.64
C SER A 22 1.82 3.22 3.37
N THR A 23 2.82 2.35 3.29
CA THR A 23 3.51 2.07 2.04
C THR A 23 2.52 1.21 1.29
N SER A 24 1.50 1.85 0.70
CA SER A 24 0.58 1.17 -0.20
C SER A 24 1.46 0.73 -1.36
N LEU A 25 1.88 -0.54 -1.33
CA LEU A 25 2.43 -1.16 -2.52
C LEU A 25 1.26 -1.19 -3.48
N GLY A 26 1.36 -0.48 -4.61
CA GLY A 26 0.28 -0.48 -5.58
C GLY A 26 -0.01 -1.88 -6.08
N ASP A 27 -1.21 -2.05 -6.60
CA ASP A 27 -1.68 -3.32 -7.09
C ASP A 27 -0.99 -3.68 -8.42
N THR A 28 -0.99 -4.97 -8.75
CA THR A 28 -0.56 -5.42 -10.08
C THR A 28 -1.77 -5.76 -10.92
N LEU A 29 -1.97 -5.02 -12.00
CA LEU A 29 -3.03 -5.22 -12.98
C LEU A 29 -2.46 -6.06 -14.13
N TYR A 30 -3.13 -7.16 -14.46
CA TYR A 30 -2.65 -8.11 -15.46
C TYR A 30 -3.40 -7.95 -16.78
N VAL A 31 -2.67 -7.88 -17.89
CA VAL A 31 -3.24 -7.79 -19.25
C VAL A 31 -2.95 -9.08 -20.03
N GLY A 32 -4.00 -9.65 -20.63
CA GLY A 32 -3.96 -10.92 -21.36
C GLY A 32 -3.93 -12.15 -20.45
N GLY A 33 -3.37 -13.26 -20.94
CA GLY A 33 -3.36 -14.53 -20.22
C GLY A 33 -4.75 -15.18 -20.10
N SER A 34 -4.84 -16.31 -19.40
CA SER A 34 -6.09 -17.06 -19.21
C SER A 34 -6.65 -16.97 -17.78
N GLY A 35 -6.09 -16.08 -16.95
CA GLY A 35 -6.52 -15.87 -15.57
C GLY A 35 -7.82 -15.04 -15.48
N PRO A 36 -8.73 -15.34 -14.53
CA PRO A 36 -9.92 -14.53 -14.33
C PRO A 36 -9.54 -13.13 -13.81
N GLY A 37 -10.23 -12.10 -14.31
CA GLY A 37 -10.02 -10.72 -13.89
C GLY A 37 -8.87 -9.98 -14.57
N ASN A 38 -8.21 -10.60 -15.55
CA ASN A 38 -7.22 -9.93 -16.38
C ASN A 38 -7.92 -9.02 -17.42
N TYR A 39 -7.29 -7.89 -17.71
CA TYR A 39 -7.71 -6.98 -18.77
C TYR A 39 -7.42 -7.58 -20.14
N SER A 40 -8.25 -7.27 -21.14
CA SER A 40 -8.02 -7.73 -22.52
C SER A 40 -7.16 -6.75 -23.33
N THR A 41 -7.13 -5.49 -22.91
CA THR A 41 -6.34 -4.43 -23.57
C THR A 41 -5.42 -3.75 -22.55
N ILE A 42 -4.31 -3.18 -23.03
CA ILE A 42 -3.39 -2.43 -22.16
C ILE A 42 -4.04 -1.13 -21.70
N GLN A 43 -4.83 -0.46 -22.57
CA GLN A 43 -5.48 0.80 -22.23
C GLN A 43 -6.49 0.65 -21.07
N GLU A 44 -7.30 -0.42 -21.04
CA GLU A 44 -8.23 -0.62 -19.92
C GLU A 44 -7.49 -0.81 -18.58
N ALA A 45 -6.35 -1.51 -18.56
CA ALA A 45 -5.55 -1.64 -17.36
C ALA A 45 -4.90 -0.31 -16.95
N ILE A 46 -4.51 0.54 -17.92
CA ILE A 46 -3.98 1.88 -17.64
C ILE A 46 -5.08 2.76 -17.04
N ASP A 47 -6.28 2.75 -17.63
CA ASP A 47 -7.41 3.57 -17.19
C ASP A 47 -7.86 3.25 -15.76
N ASP A 48 -7.74 1.98 -15.35
CA ASP A 48 -8.06 1.52 -13.98
C ASP A 48 -6.88 1.62 -13.00
N SER A 49 -5.65 1.85 -13.49
CA SER A 49 -4.47 1.94 -12.63
C SER A 49 -4.41 3.25 -11.84
N SER A 50 -3.92 3.16 -10.61
CA SER A 50 -3.64 4.29 -9.72
C SER A 50 -2.13 4.48 -9.50
N ASP A 51 -1.75 5.63 -8.96
CA ASP A 51 -0.36 5.95 -8.64
C ASP A 51 0.27 4.86 -7.76
N GLY A 52 1.33 4.24 -8.27
CA GLY A 52 2.07 3.18 -7.59
C GLY A 52 1.72 1.76 -8.06
N ASP A 53 0.67 1.60 -8.88
CA ASP A 53 0.31 0.32 -9.46
C ASP A 53 1.27 -0.12 -10.57
N THR A 54 1.26 -1.41 -10.87
CA THR A 54 2.07 -2.02 -11.93
C THR A 54 1.17 -2.71 -12.94
N VAL A 55 1.31 -2.36 -14.23
CA VAL A 55 0.66 -3.10 -15.32
C VAL A 55 1.62 -4.18 -15.83
N TYR A 56 1.24 -5.45 -15.65
CA TYR A 56 1.97 -6.62 -16.15
C TYR A 56 1.28 -7.19 -17.40
N VAL A 57 1.98 -7.23 -18.53
CA VAL A 57 1.44 -7.69 -19.81
C VAL A 57 2.00 -9.07 -20.16
N TYR A 58 1.12 -10.07 -20.34
CA TYR A 58 1.52 -11.42 -20.77
C TYR A 58 1.90 -11.43 -22.25
N ASP A 59 3.04 -12.03 -22.59
CA ASP A 59 3.50 -12.15 -23.98
C ASP A 59 2.69 -13.20 -24.76
N ASP A 60 2.19 -14.24 -24.10
CA ASP A 60 1.38 -15.31 -24.71
C ASP A 60 0.09 -14.83 -25.41
N SER A 61 -0.42 -13.66 -25.07
CA SER A 61 -1.59 -13.04 -25.71
C SER A 61 -1.22 -11.95 -26.73
N SER A 62 0.07 -11.80 -27.04
CA SER A 62 0.56 -10.88 -28.06
C SER A 62 0.24 -11.39 -29.48
N PRO A 63 0.18 -10.48 -30.48
CA PRO A 63 0.28 -9.03 -30.35
C PRO A 63 -1.01 -8.42 -29.81
N TYR A 64 -0.86 -7.37 -29.00
CA TYR A 64 -1.97 -6.51 -28.58
C TYR A 64 -2.22 -5.45 -29.66
N TYR A 65 -3.49 -5.24 -29.97
CA TYR A 65 -3.96 -4.19 -30.87
C TYR A 65 -4.81 -3.22 -30.05
N GLU A 66 -4.50 -1.93 -30.14
CA GLU A 66 -5.11 -0.85 -29.37
C GLU A 66 -5.62 0.26 -30.30
#